data_AF-A0A379UZV1-F1
#
_entry.id   AF-A0A379UZV1-F1
#
_cell.length_a   1.000
_cell.length_b   1.000
_cell.length_c   1.000
_cell.angle_alpha   90.00
_cell.angle_beta   90.00
_cell.angle_gamma   90.00
#
_symmetry.space_group_name_H-M   'P 1'
#
loop_
_entity.id
_entity.type
_entity.pdbx_description
1 polymer ?
#
loop_
_entity_poly.entity_id
_entity_poly.type
_entity_poly.pdbx_seq_one_letter_code
_entity_poly.pdbx_strand_id
1 'polypeptide(L)'
;MIDPVLEYRLSQVQSRISEERFLKNNGSGNEIGFWIFDYPAQNELQVREHLKYLLRNLEKDHKFAHLNIFQIIVDMLTERGLFDRVCQQEVKVGTEALKKQLVGLLNQKKIADYIAKKVDLQNQEFVILTGMGNAWPLVRGHELMSALQT
;
A
#
# COMPACT_ATOMS: atom_id res chain seq x y z
N MET A 1 -20.31 -14.15 2.01
CA MET A 1 -21.14 -13.55 3.09
C MET A 1 -20.47 -12.26 3.47
N ILE A 2 -21.20 -11.14 3.49
CA ILE A 2 -20.65 -9.83 3.89
C ILE A 2 -20.41 -9.89 5.40
N ASP A 3 -19.19 -9.59 5.85
CA ASP A 3 -18.87 -9.53 7.28
C ASP A 3 -19.38 -8.20 7.85
N PRO A 4 -20.41 -8.18 8.71
CA PRO A 4 -21.02 -6.95 9.21
C PRO A 4 -20.09 -6.18 10.15
N VAL A 5 -19.18 -6.86 10.84
CA VAL A 5 -18.18 -6.21 11.69
C VAL A 5 -17.18 -5.47 10.82
N LEU A 6 -16.73 -6.09 9.73
CA LEU A 6 -15.85 -5.44 8.77
C LEU A 6 -16.54 -4.26 8.08
N GLU A 7 -17.79 -4.39 7.66
CA GLU A 7 -18.55 -3.30 7.03
C GLU A 7 -18.67 -2.10 7.95
N TYR A 8 -19.01 -2.32 9.22
CA TYR A 8 -19.01 -1.27 10.23
C TYR A 8 -17.62 -0.61 10.35
N ARG A 9 -16.54 -1.39 10.50
CA ARG A 9 -15.17 -0.84 10.58
C ARG A 9 -14.79 -0.03 9.33
N LEU A 10 -15.15 -0.50 8.14
CA LEU A 10 -14.91 0.18 6.86
C LEU A 10 -15.66 1.53 6.80
N SER A 11 -16.90 1.58 7.29
CA SER A 11 -17.67 2.83 7.32
C SER A 11 -17.02 3.93 8.19
N GLN A 12 -16.24 3.54 9.19
CA GLN A 12 -15.56 4.49 10.08
C GLN A 12 -14.28 5.08 9.48
N VAL A 13 -13.76 4.50 8.39
CA VAL A 13 -12.49 4.94 7.79
C VAL A 13 -12.60 6.35 7.24
N GLN A 14 -13.68 6.64 6.51
CA GLN A 14 -13.89 7.97 5.94
C GLN A 14 -13.96 9.04 7.03
N SER A 15 -14.81 8.83 8.04
CA SER A 15 -14.94 9.76 9.17
C SER A 15 -13.61 10.03 9.85
N ARG A 16 -12.79 8.99 10.02
CA ARG A 16 -11.48 9.10 10.68
C ARG A 16 -10.44 9.87 9.87
N ILE A 17 -10.41 9.68 8.55
CA ILE A 17 -9.52 10.46 7.67
C ILE A 17 -9.88 11.95 7.71
N SER A 18 -11.16 12.28 7.80
CA SER A 18 -11.64 13.66 7.87
C SER A 18 -11.43 14.33 9.24
N GLU A 19 -10.95 13.61 10.26
CA GLU A 19 -10.65 14.22 11.55
C GLU A 19 -9.37 15.08 11.47
N GLU A 20 -9.42 16.32 11.95
CA GLU A 20 -8.25 17.22 11.93
C GLU A 20 -7.02 16.62 12.61
N ARG A 21 -7.20 15.78 13.64
CA ARG A 21 -6.08 15.11 14.33
C ARG A 21 -5.30 14.17 13.41
N PHE A 22 -5.98 13.54 12.46
CA PHE A 22 -5.36 12.66 11.46
C PHE A 22 -4.55 13.50 10.48
N LEU A 23 -5.16 14.54 9.92
CA LEU A 23 -4.52 15.43 8.94
C LEU A 23 -3.35 16.24 9.52
N LYS A 24 -3.47 16.70 10.77
CA LYS A 24 -2.44 17.51 11.42
C LYS A 24 -1.31 16.68 12.04
N ASN A 25 -1.40 15.34 11.98
CA ASN A 25 -0.45 14.44 12.63
C ASN A 25 -0.20 14.80 14.12
N ASN A 26 -1.25 15.28 14.80
CA ASN A 26 -1.17 15.82 16.16
C ASN A 26 -1.27 14.71 17.21
N GLY A 27 -0.36 13.73 17.12
CA GLY A 27 -0.10 12.76 18.18
C GLY A 27 0.72 13.43 19.28
N SER A 28 0.19 13.46 20.51
CA SER A 28 0.91 13.99 21.67
C SER A 28 2.02 13.01 22.07
N GLY A 29 3.20 13.21 21.50
CA GLY A 29 4.44 12.51 21.89
C GLY A 29 4.85 11.42 20.91
N ASN A 30 5.79 11.72 20.02
CA ASN A 30 6.61 10.75 19.27
C ASN A 30 5.87 9.62 18.51
N GLU A 31 4.54 9.72 18.35
CA GLU A 31 3.73 8.73 17.66
C GLU A 31 3.85 8.92 16.15
N ILE A 32 4.12 7.81 15.47
CA ILE A 32 4.39 7.73 14.05
C ILE A 32 3.09 8.01 13.30
N GLY A 33 3.10 8.91 12.31
CA GLY A 33 1.94 9.32 11.51
C GLY A 33 1.41 8.27 10.54
N PHE A 34 1.22 7.03 11.01
CA PHE A 34 0.62 5.94 10.26
C PHE A 34 -0.62 5.42 10.96
N TRP A 35 -1.61 5.04 10.16
CA TRP A 35 -2.78 4.32 10.63
C TRP A 35 -2.94 3.05 9.81
N ILE A 36 -3.03 1.91 10.49
CA ILE A 36 -3.15 0.60 9.87
C ILE A 36 -4.59 0.14 9.99
N PHE A 37 -5.21 -0.13 8.85
CA PHE A 37 -6.49 -0.84 8.78
C PHE A 37 -6.23 -2.30 8.42
N ASP A 38 -6.34 -3.17 9.41
CA ASP A 38 -6.15 -4.62 9.26
C ASP A 38 -7.49 -5.35 9.06
N TYR A 39 -7.45 -6.42 8.27
CA TYR A 39 -8.60 -7.29 8.04
C TYR A 39 -8.15 -8.70 7.64
N PRO A 40 -8.98 -9.73 7.86
CA PRO A 40 -8.69 -11.10 7.42
C PRO A 40 -8.58 -11.20 5.90
N ALA A 41 -7.59 -11.95 5.38
CA ALA A 41 -7.32 -12.06 3.94
C ALA A 41 -8.53 -12.55 3.11
N GLN A 42 -9.40 -13.39 3.68
CA GLN A 42 -10.64 -13.86 3.04
C GLN A 42 -11.61 -12.73 2.67
N ASN A 43 -11.48 -11.56 3.31
CA ASN A 43 -12.32 -10.40 3.07
C ASN A 43 -11.72 -9.42 2.03
N GLU A 44 -10.59 -9.75 1.40
CA GLU A 44 -9.89 -8.89 0.43
C GLU A 44 -10.81 -8.35 -0.67
N LEU A 45 -11.67 -9.20 -1.24
CA LEU A 45 -12.58 -8.77 -2.30
C LEU A 45 -13.59 -7.73 -1.79
N GLN A 46 -14.12 -7.90 -0.58
CA GLN A 46 -15.03 -6.93 0.04
C GLN A 46 -14.32 -5.59 0.27
N VAL A 47 -13.09 -5.62 0.78
CA VAL A 47 -12.30 -4.39 1.02
C VAL A 47 -11.96 -3.69 -0.29
N ARG A 48 -11.55 -4.42 -1.33
CA ARG A 48 -11.26 -3.85 -2.65
C ARG A 48 -12.46 -3.14 -3.27
N GLU A 49 -13.66 -3.70 -3.12
CA GLU A 49 -14.87 -3.03 -3.60
C GLU A 49 -15.16 -1.77 -2.78
N HIS A 50 -15.07 -1.83 -1.44
CA HIS A 50 -15.27 -0.66 -0.59
C HIS A 50 -14.27 0.47 -0.90
N LEU A 51 -13.00 0.13 -1.12
CA LEU A 51 -11.94 1.09 -1.45
C LEU A 51 -12.27 1.94 -2.69
N LYS A 52 -12.91 1.38 -3.72
CA LYS A 52 -13.30 2.15 -4.91
C LYS A 52 -14.24 3.31 -4.56
N TYR A 53 -15.19 3.07 -3.66
CA TYR A 53 -16.14 4.10 -3.20
C TYR A 53 -15.46 5.10 -2.25
N LEU A 54 -14.65 4.60 -1.31
CA LEU A 54 -13.93 5.43 -0.36
C LEU A 54 -12.99 6.42 -1.06
N LEU A 55 -12.16 5.94 -1.99
CA LEU A 55 -11.19 6.77 -2.73
C LEU A 55 -11.90 7.89 -3.50
N ARG A 56 -12.96 7.56 -4.25
CA ARG A 56 -13.76 8.53 -5.01
C ARG A 56 -14.42 9.58 -4.11
N ASN A 57 -14.82 9.20 -2.89
CA ASN A 57 -15.41 10.15 -1.96
C ASN A 57 -14.35 11.09 -1.36
N LEU A 58 -13.19 10.56 -1.00
CA LEU A 58 -12.09 11.35 -0.45
C LEU A 58 -11.54 12.36 -1.46
N GLU A 59 -11.51 12.03 -2.76
CA GLU A 59 -11.02 12.92 -3.84
C GLU A 59 -11.80 14.24 -3.94
N LYS A 60 -13.01 14.31 -3.37
CA LYS A 60 -13.84 15.52 -3.38
C LYS A 60 -13.32 16.58 -2.41
N ASP A 61 -12.81 16.14 -1.27
CA ASP A 61 -12.51 16.99 -0.12
C ASP A 61 -11.00 17.01 0.23
N HIS A 62 -10.22 16.08 -0.32
CA HIS A 62 -8.82 15.86 0.04
C HIS A 62 -7.92 15.65 -1.17
N LYS A 63 -6.71 16.22 -1.10
CA LYS A 63 -5.63 15.90 -2.02
C LYS A 63 -4.72 14.81 -1.43
N PHE A 64 -4.77 13.60 -2.00
CA PHE A 64 -3.98 12.47 -1.49
C PHE A 64 -3.45 11.58 -2.62
N ALA A 65 -2.47 10.74 -2.29
CA ALA A 65 -2.00 9.69 -3.19
C ALA A 65 -2.50 8.30 -2.76
N HIS A 66 -3.01 7.52 -3.71
CA HIS A 66 -3.31 6.10 -3.51
C HIS A 66 -2.23 5.24 -4.19
N LEU A 67 -1.54 4.43 -3.40
CA LEU A 67 -0.44 3.58 -3.85
C LEU A 67 -0.79 2.11 -3.59
N ASN A 68 -0.90 1.32 -4.66
CA ASN A 68 -0.97 -0.13 -4.54
C ASN A 68 0.45 -0.70 -4.64
N ILE A 69 0.96 -1.25 -3.54
CA ILE A 69 2.36 -1.69 -3.46
C ILE A 69 2.64 -2.87 -4.39
N PHE A 70 1.69 -3.78 -4.58
CA PHE A 70 1.87 -4.87 -5.52
C PHE A 70 1.92 -4.35 -6.97
N GLN A 71 1.06 -3.39 -7.32
CA GLN A 71 1.11 -2.76 -8.64
C GLN A 71 2.45 -2.05 -8.87
N ILE A 72 2.96 -1.32 -7.86
CA ILE A 72 4.28 -0.69 -7.93
C ILE A 72 5.39 -1.70 -8.21
N ILE A 73 5.36 -2.89 -7.59
CA ILE A 73 6.32 -3.96 -7.89
C ILE A 73 6.22 -4.40 -9.35
N VAL A 74 5.00 -4.62 -9.84
CA VAL A 74 4.75 -4.99 -11.24
C VAL A 74 5.29 -3.93 -12.19
N ASP A 75 5.03 -2.65 -11.91
CA ASP A 75 5.49 -1.52 -12.73
C ASP A 75 7.02 -1.42 -12.72
N MET A 76 7.66 -1.55 -11.55
CA MET A 76 9.13 -1.58 -11.42
C MET A 76 9.78 -2.70 -12.23
N LEU A 77 9.16 -3.88 -12.28
CA LEU A 77 9.64 -5.01 -13.08
C LEU A 77 9.37 -4.82 -14.57
N THR A 78 8.22 -4.25 -14.91
CA THR A 78 7.80 -4.01 -16.30
C THR A 78 8.66 -2.95 -16.96
N GLU A 79 8.93 -1.82 -16.28
CA GLU A 79 9.81 -0.76 -16.79
C GLU A 79 11.25 -1.24 -17.05
N ARG A 80 11.68 -2.31 -16.38
CA ARG A 80 13.00 -2.94 -16.59
C ARG A 80 12.97 -4.08 -17.61
N GLY A 81 11.82 -4.40 -18.20
CA GLY A 81 11.65 -5.54 -19.10
C GLY A 81 11.85 -6.89 -18.41
N LEU A 82 11.61 -6.97 -17.08
CA LEU A 82 11.85 -8.16 -16.27
C LEU A 82 10.58 -8.94 -15.92
N PHE A 83 9.40 -8.31 -16.00
CA PHE A 83 8.14 -8.89 -15.51
C PHE A 83 7.84 -10.27 -16.12
N ASP A 84 7.82 -10.39 -17.45
CA ASP A 84 7.53 -11.67 -18.11
C ASP A 84 8.54 -12.77 -17.76
N ARG A 85 9.83 -12.40 -17.66
CA ARG A 85 10.90 -13.32 -17.28
C ARG A 85 10.71 -13.82 -15.84
N VAL A 86 10.33 -12.93 -14.94
CA VAL A 86 10.05 -13.24 -13.54
C VAL A 86 8.88 -14.24 -13.44
N CYS A 87 7.77 -14.00 -14.15
CA CYS A 87 6.63 -14.92 -14.18
C CYS A 87 7.02 -16.30 -14.74
N GLN A 88 7.79 -16.35 -15.84
CA GLN A 88 8.26 -17.61 -16.41
C GLN A 88 9.22 -18.36 -15.49
N GLN A 89 10.06 -17.64 -14.74
CA GLN A 89 10.98 -18.22 -13.77
C GLN A 89 10.23 -18.78 -12.57
N GLU A 90 9.20 -18.10 -12.07
CA GLU A 90 8.40 -18.56 -10.93
C GLU A 90 7.87 -19.98 -11.14
N VAL A 91 7.32 -20.26 -12.33
CA VAL A 91 6.81 -21.59 -12.70
C VAL A 91 7.89 -22.67 -12.63
N LYS A 92 9.15 -22.32 -12.87
CA LYS A 92 10.28 -23.27 -12.92
C LYS A 92 10.94 -23.48 -11.58
N VAL A 93 11.11 -22.43 -10.78
CA VAL A 93 11.90 -22.47 -9.54
C VAL A 93 11.06 -22.39 -8.27
N GLY A 94 9.78 -22.03 -8.38
CA GLY A 94 8.87 -21.82 -7.27
C GLY A 94 9.03 -20.45 -6.59
N THR A 95 8.00 -20.03 -5.85
CA THR A 95 7.91 -18.70 -5.24
C THR A 95 9.05 -18.40 -4.25
N GLU A 96 9.49 -19.36 -3.43
CA GLU A 96 10.56 -19.13 -2.45
C GLU A 96 11.93 -18.86 -3.10
N ALA A 97 12.24 -19.56 -4.20
CA ALA A 97 13.47 -19.33 -4.94
C ALA A 97 13.42 -18.00 -5.69
N LEU A 98 12.28 -17.68 -6.30
CA LEU A 98 12.07 -16.40 -6.97
C LEU A 98 12.21 -15.22 -5.99
N LYS A 99 11.59 -15.32 -4.81
CA LYS A 99 11.69 -14.30 -3.77
C LYS A 99 13.14 -13.95 -3.47
N LYS A 100 14.01 -14.96 -3.27
CA LYS A 100 15.44 -14.74 -3.01
C LYS A 100 16.15 -13.97 -4.12
N GLN A 101 15.78 -14.22 -5.37
CA GLN A 101 16.32 -13.50 -6.53
C GLN A 101 15.83 -12.05 -6.60
N LEU A 102 14.59 -11.79 -6.16
CA LEU A 102 13.97 -10.47 -6.22
C LEU A 102 14.32 -9.55 -5.04
N VAL A 103 14.82 -10.05 -3.91
CA VAL A 103 15.14 -9.24 -2.71
C VAL A 103 15.99 -8.01 -3.06
N GLY A 104 17.02 -8.17 -3.89
CA GLY A 104 17.90 -7.07 -4.27
C GLY A 104 17.22 -6.02 -5.17
N LEU A 105 16.21 -6.42 -5.95
CA LEU A 105 15.49 -5.54 -6.87
C LEU A 105 14.32 -4.82 -6.21
N LEU A 106 13.67 -5.48 -5.24
CA LEU A 106 12.46 -5.04 -4.55
C LEU A 106 12.72 -4.61 -3.10
N ASN A 107 13.93 -4.17 -2.78
CA ASN A 107 14.20 -3.63 -1.45
C ASN A 107 13.40 -2.34 -1.22
N GLN A 108 13.07 -2.07 0.05
CA GLN A 108 12.21 -0.96 0.47
C GLN A 108 12.70 0.41 0.00
N LYS A 109 14.03 0.63 -0.04
CA LYS A 109 14.60 1.90 -0.52
C LYS A 109 14.34 2.10 -2.01
N LYS A 110 14.52 1.07 -2.83
CA LYS A 110 14.23 1.13 -4.28
C LYS A 110 12.75 1.35 -4.55
N ILE A 111 11.86 0.80 -3.73
CA ILE A 111 10.42 1.03 -3.82
C ILE A 111 10.08 2.48 -3.43
N ALA A 112 10.61 2.97 -2.31
CA ALA A 112 10.42 4.36 -1.88
C ALA A 112 10.96 5.36 -2.92
N ASP A 113 12.17 5.13 -3.44
CA ASP A 113 12.77 5.94 -4.51
C ASP A 113 11.91 5.92 -5.79
N TYR A 114 11.31 4.78 -6.12
CA TYR A 114 10.40 4.66 -7.26
C TYR A 114 9.12 5.46 -7.04
N ILE A 115 8.52 5.36 -5.86
CA ILE A 115 7.33 6.12 -5.47
C ILE A 115 7.61 7.63 -5.53
N ALA A 116 8.70 8.10 -4.92
CA ALA A 116 9.06 9.51 -4.86
C ALA A 116 9.32 10.14 -6.26
N LYS A 117 9.72 9.33 -7.25
CA LYS A 117 9.87 9.78 -8.64
C LYS A 117 8.55 9.92 -9.39
N LYS A 118 7.51 9.20 -8.98
CA LYS A 118 6.21 9.14 -9.66
C LYS A 118 5.16 10.01 -8.99
N VAL A 119 5.29 10.21 -7.68
CA VAL A 119 4.31 10.91 -6.86
C VAL A 119 5.03 11.96 -6.04
N ASP A 120 4.54 13.20 -6.15
CA ASP A 120 4.95 14.30 -5.29
C ASP A 120 4.26 14.14 -3.93
N LEU A 121 4.91 13.41 -3.04
CA LEU A 121 4.41 13.08 -1.70
C LEU A 121 4.31 14.33 -0.80
N GLN A 122 5.14 15.36 -1.02
CA GLN A 122 5.14 16.58 -0.21
C GLN A 122 3.90 17.44 -0.46
N ASN A 123 3.29 17.27 -1.63
CA ASN A 123 2.10 18.00 -2.04
C ASN A 123 0.78 17.25 -1.75
N GLN A 124 0.83 16.16 -0.97
CA GLN A 124 -0.34 15.40 -0.54
C GLN A 124 -0.64 15.67 0.94
N GLU A 125 -1.93 15.70 1.29
CA GLU A 125 -2.38 15.75 2.69
C GLU A 125 -2.08 14.43 3.41
N PHE A 126 -2.23 13.31 2.71
CA PHE A 126 -1.90 11.98 3.21
C PHE A 126 -1.67 10.99 2.04
N VAL A 127 -1.25 9.78 2.39
CA VAL A 127 -1.02 8.68 1.43
C VAL A 127 -1.79 7.46 1.90
N ILE A 128 -2.54 6.83 1.00
CA ILE A 128 -3.20 5.55 1.24
C ILE A 128 -2.39 4.44 0.58
N LEU A 129 -1.86 3.53 1.39
CA LEU A 129 -1.15 2.34 0.93
C LEU A 129 -2.10 1.13 0.91
N THR A 130 -2.14 0.40 -0.21
CA THR A 130 -2.93 -0.83 -0.39
C THR A 130 -2.10 -1.93 -1.04
N GLY A 131 -2.63 -3.15 -1.13
CA GLY A 131 -1.94 -4.27 -1.78
C GLY A 131 -0.78 -4.84 -0.97
N MET A 132 -0.69 -4.52 0.33
CA MET A 132 0.33 -5.04 1.24
C MET A 132 0.26 -6.57 1.36
N GLY A 133 -0.96 -7.12 1.42
CA GLY A 133 -1.18 -8.57 1.44
C GLY A 133 -0.74 -9.25 0.14
N ASN A 134 -1.01 -8.64 -1.01
CA ASN A 134 -0.58 -9.15 -2.33
C ASN A 134 0.95 -9.07 -2.52
N ALA A 135 1.58 -8.04 -1.95
CA ALA A 135 3.02 -7.85 -1.99
C ALA A 135 3.76 -8.74 -1.00
N TRP A 136 3.07 -9.39 -0.07
CA TRP A 136 3.70 -10.35 0.85
C TRP A 136 4.02 -11.66 0.11
N PRO A 137 5.21 -12.26 0.29
CA PRO A 137 6.30 -11.87 1.19
C PRO A 137 7.45 -11.09 0.51
N LEU A 138 7.21 -10.51 -0.68
CA LEU A 138 8.23 -9.75 -1.43
C LEU A 138 8.59 -8.44 -0.74
N VAL A 139 7.63 -7.79 -0.07
CA VAL A 139 7.82 -6.53 0.65
C VAL A 139 7.34 -6.64 2.09
N ARG A 140 8.08 -6.02 3.01
CA ARG A 140 7.70 -5.91 4.42
C ARG A 140 7.15 -4.52 4.71
N GLY A 141 5.92 -4.47 5.22
CA GLY A 141 5.21 -3.20 5.42
C GLY A 141 5.90 -2.22 6.36
N HIS A 142 6.42 -2.69 7.50
CA HIS A 142 7.13 -1.82 8.43
C HIS A 142 8.41 -1.20 7.83
N GLU A 143 9.15 -1.96 7.00
CA GLU A 143 10.37 -1.47 6.36
C GLU A 143 10.04 -0.44 5.27
N LEU A 144 8.98 -0.67 4.49
CA LEU A 144 8.52 0.29 3.48
C LEU A 144 8.00 1.58 4.11
N MET A 145 7.21 1.48 5.18
CA MET A 145 6.70 2.64 5.91
C MET A 145 7.85 3.51 6.43
N SER A 146 8.87 2.90 7.05
CA SER A 146 10.06 3.63 7.50
C SER A 146 10.83 4.28 6.34
N ALA A 147 10.93 3.62 5.18
CA ALA A 147 11.64 4.16 4.02
C ALA A 147 10.90 5.34 3.36
N LEU A 148 9.57 5.41 3.46
CA LEU A 148 8.77 6.53 2.93
C LEU A 148 8.83 7.80 3.80
N GLN A 149 9.34 7.69 5.03
CA GLN A 149 9.52 8.82 5.95
C GLN A 149 10.90 9.48 5.87
N THR A 150 11.88 8.80 5.26
CA THR A 150 13.28 9.23 5.24
C THR A 150 13.61 9.90 3.92
#